data_AF-A0A951N845-F1
#
_entry.id   AF-A0A951N845-F1
#
_cell.length_a   1.000
_cell.length_b   1.000
_cell.length_c   1.000
_cell.angle_alpha   90.00
_cell.angle_beta   90.00
_cell.angle_gamma   90.00
#
_symmetry.space_group_name_H-M   'P 1'
#
loop_
_entity.id
_entity.type
_entity.pdbx_description
1 polymer ?
#
loop_
_entity_poly.entity_id
_entity_poly.type
_entity_poly.pdbx_seq_one_letter_code
_entity_poly.pdbx_strand_id
1 'polypeptide(L)'
;MTPQLETQLRQLIVRLLEANTRVNLTAIRDPEEAWIKHILVSLEGLQTRLFLPEKTAIDVGSGPGFPGLPLALAQREMKWSFLEATRKKCDFIRETSAFFGLETKNLNARAE
;
A
#
# COMPACT_ATOMS: atom_id res chain seq x y z
N MET A 1 -7.36 -12.48 -9.90
CA MET A 1 -7.76 -11.44 -8.93
C MET A 1 -9.26 -11.53 -8.75
N THR A 2 -9.78 -11.50 -7.52
CA THR A 2 -11.23 -11.50 -7.29
C THR A 2 -11.84 -10.13 -7.59
N PRO A 3 -13.13 -10.04 -7.95
CA PRO A 3 -13.80 -8.75 -8.19
C PRO A 3 -13.74 -7.80 -6.98
N GLN A 4 -13.80 -8.35 -5.77
CA GLN A 4 -13.70 -7.59 -4.53
C GLN A 4 -12.31 -6.95 -4.37
N LEU A 5 -11.24 -7.72 -4.60
CA LEU A 5 -9.87 -7.20 -4.53
C LEU A 5 -9.64 -6.12 -5.59
N GLU A 6 -10.10 -6.34 -6.82
CA GLU A 6 -9.98 -5.31 -7.87
C GLU A 6 -10.67 -4.00 -7.47
N THR A 7 -11.87 -4.08 -6.88
CA THR A 7 -12.59 -2.92 -6.38
C THR A 7 -11.80 -2.17 -5.30
N GLN A 8 -11.22 -2.89 -4.35
CA GLN A 8 -10.40 -2.29 -3.30
C GLN A 8 -9.14 -1.62 -3.85
N LEU A 9 -8.49 -2.22 -4.85
CA LEU A 9 -7.30 -1.64 -5.49
C LEU A 9 -7.65 -0.39 -6.31
N ARG A 10 -8.82 -0.35 -6.95
CA ARG A 10 -9.31 0.88 -7.62
C ARG A 10 -9.58 1.98 -6.61
N GLN A 11 -10.21 1.65 -5.47
CA GLN A 11 -10.40 2.60 -4.38
C GLN A 11 -9.08 3.10 -3.80
N LEU A 12 -8.05 2.25 -3.70
CA LEU A 12 -6.72 2.66 -3.25
C LEU A 12 -6.14 3.74 -4.17
N ILE A 13 -6.29 3.60 -5.49
CA ILE A 13 -5.83 4.61 -6.45
C ILE A 13 -6.63 5.91 -6.34
N VAL A 14 -7.96 5.83 -6.20
CA VAL A 14 -8.79 7.02 -5.97
C VAL A 14 -8.31 7.77 -4.72
N ARG A 15 -8.12 7.06 -3.60
CA ARG A 15 -7.63 7.66 -2.35
C ARG A 15 -6.24 8.26 -2.49
N LEU A 16 -5.33 7.57 -3.19
CA LEU A 16 -3.99 8.08 -3.47
C LEU A 16 -4.06 9.42 -4.20
N LEU A 17 -4.81 9.48 -5.30
CA LEU A 17 -4.90 10.68 -6.13
C LEU A 17 -5.62 11.83 -5.41
N GLU A 18 -6.70 11.54 -4.68
CA GLU A 18 -7.40 12.52 -3.85
C GLU A 18 -6.49 13.09 -2.75
N ALA A 19 -5.73 12.25 -2.06
CA ALA A 19 -4.74 12.71 -1.08
C ALA A 19 -3.60 13.48 -1.75
N ASN A 20 -3.18 13.07 -2.95
CA ASN A 20 -2.10 13.71 -3.69
C ASN A 20 -2.41 15.17 -4.08
N THR A 21 -3.70 15.55 -4.17
CA THR A 21 -4.12 16.95 -4.36
C THR A 21 -3.81 17.86 -3.17
N ARG A 22 -3.70 17.29 -1.97
CA ARG A 22 -3.49 18.02 -0.70
C ARG A 22 -2.06 17.89 -0.20
N VAL A 23 -1.47 16.72 -0.39
CA VAL A 23 -0.12 16.39 0.07
C VAL A 23 0.63 15.70 -1.06
N ASN A 24 1.81 16.21 -1.44
CA ASN A 24 2.60 15.59 -2.51
C ASN A 24 3.12 14.20 -2.07
N LEU A 25 2.42 13.14 -2.45
CA LEU A 25 2.66 11.73 -2.13
C LEU A 25 3.43 11.01 -3.24
N THR A 26 3.07 11.28 -4.49
CA THR A 26 3.67 10.72 -5.70
C THR A 26 3.68 11.75 -6.82
N ALA A 27 4.63 11.63 -7.75
CA ALA A 27 4.68 12.47 -8.95
C ALA A 27 3.58 12.10 -9.97
N ILE A 28 3.01 10.89 -9.88
CA ILE A 28 1.99 10.37 -10.78
C ILE A 28 0.64 11.02 -10.46
N ARG A 29 -0.05 11.51 -11.49
CA ARG A 29 -1.38 12.14 -11.36
C ARG A 29 -2.46 11.45 -12.20
N ASP A 30 -2.04 10.66 -13.18
CA ASP A 30 -2.93 9.93 -14.05
C ASP A 30 -3.37 8.60 -13.39
N PRO A 31 -4.68 8.28 -13.34
CA PRO A 31 -5.18 7.05 -12.75
C PRO A 31 -4.71 5.77 -13.45
N GLU A 32 -4.57 5.78 -14.78
CA GLU A 32 -4.12 4.61 -15.54
C GLU A 32 -2.63 4.37 -15.31
N GLU A 33 -1.83 5.43 -15.32
CA GLU A 33 -0.41 5.35 -14.97
C GLU A 33 -0.22 4.86 -13.53
N ALA A 34 -1.01 5.36 -12.58
CA ALA A 34 -0.97 4.92 -11.19
C ALA A 34 -1.37 3.44 -11.06
N TRP A 35 -2.38 2.99 -11.81
CA TRP A 35 -2.77 1.58 -11.86
C TRP A 35 -1.60 0.70 -12.33
N ILE A 36 -0.93 1.07 -13.42
CA ILE A 36 0.18 0.29 -13.96
C ILE A 36 1.39 0.33 -13.02
N LYS A 37 1.87 1.53 -12.68
CA LYS A 37 3.15 1.72 -11.97
C LYS A 37 3.07 1.45 -10.47
N HIS A 38 1.88 1.48 -9.88
CA HIS A 38 1.69 1.21 -8.46
C HIS A 38 0.93 -0.09 -8.20
N ILE A 39 -0.19 -0.38 -8.87
CA ILE A 39 -0.95 -1.61 -8.58
C ILE A 39 -0.30 -2.82 -9.24
N LEU A 40 -0.16 -2.82 -10.56
CA LEU A 40 0.30 -4.03 -11.29
C LEU A 40 1.71 -4.44 -10.84
N VAL A 41 2.65 -3.49 -10.78
CA VAL A 41 4.02 -3.73 -10.29
C VAL A 41 4.04 -4.28 -8.86
N SER A 42 3.20 -3.76 -7.96
CA SER A 42 3.17 -4.29 -6.58
C SER A 42 2.68 -5.73 -6.52
N LEU A 43 1.69 -6.10 -7.34
CA LEU A 43 1.13 -7.44 -7.36
C LEU A 43 2.06 -8.48 -7.98
N GLU A 44 3.09 -8.09 -8.73
CA GLU A 44 4.15 -9.01 -9.20
C GLU A 44 4.83 -9.73 -8.02
N GLY A 45 4.91 -9.07 -6.85
CA GLY A 45 5.44 -9.67 -5.64
C GLY A 45 4.74 -10.98 -5.23
N LEU A 46 3.45 -11.16 -5.58
CA LEU A 46 2.70 -12.39 -5.30
C LEU A 46 3.31 -13.63 -5.97
N GLN A 47 4.05 -13.46 -7.06
CA GLN A 47 4.72 -14.56 -7.77
C GLN A 47 5.82 -15.22 -6.94
N THR A 48 6.34 -14.53 -5.92
CA THR A 48 7.39 -15.08 -5.03
C THR A 48 6.91 -16.24 -4.17
N ARG A 49 5.59 -16.38 -3.94
CA ARG A 49 4.98 -17.39 -3.05
C ARG A 49 5.55 -17.39 -1.62
N LEU A 50 6.07 -16.25 -1.17
CA LEU A 50 6.61 -16.07 0.19
C LEU A 50 5.55 -15.67 1.22
N PHE A 51 4.34 -15.35 0.78
CA PHE A 51 3.22 -14.96 1.65
C PHE A 51 2.53 -16.21 2.21
N LEU A 52 2.67 -16.41 3.51
CA LEU A 52 2.13 -17.54 4.25
C LEU A 52 1.27 -17.00 5.41
N PRO A 53 0.04 -17.52 5.63
CA PRO A 53 -0.83 -17.05 6.70
C PRO A 53 -0.12 -16.91 8.06
N GLU A 54 -0.51 -15.90 8.83
CA GLU A 54 0.03 -15.55 10.15
C GLU A 54 1.51 -15.15 10.20
N LYS A 55 2.23 -15.16 9.07
CA LYS A 55 3.61 -14.64 8.99
C LYS A 55 3.62 -13.13 8.87
N THR A 56 4.76 -12.56 9.24
CA THR A 56 4.97 -11.12 9.27
C THR A 56 5.69 -10.66 8.01
N ALA A 57 5.25 -9.55 7.44
CA ALA A 57 5.95 -8.85 6.37
C ALA A 57 6.13 -7.38 6.74
N ILE A 58 7.25 -6.79 6.32
CA ILE A 58 7.50 -5.36 6.47
C ILE A 58 7.85 -4.76 5.10
N ASP A 59 7.18 -3.66 4.78
CA ASP A 59 7.54 -2.79 3.67
C ASP A 59 8.42 -1.65 4.22
N VAL A 60 9.66 -1.53 3.71
CA VAL A 60 10.66 -0.56 4.20
C VAL A 60 10.88 0.52 3.14
N GLY A 61 10.68 1.78 3.52
CA GLY A 61 10.67 2.88 2.57
C GLY A 61 9.42 2.85 1.69
N SER A 62 8.27 2.52 2.30
CA SER A 62 7.02 2.21 1.60
C SER A 62 6.47 3.35 0.73
N GLY A 63 7.03 4.56 0.85
CA GLY A 63 6.50 5.72 0.14
C GLY A 63 5.03 5.93 0.52
N PRO A 64 4.11 6.16 -0.43
CA PRO A 64 2.68 6.24 -0.13
C PRO A 64 2.03 4.84 0.04
N GLY A 65 2.79 3.83 0.46
CA GLY A 65 2.31 2.48 0.76
C GLY A 65 2.45 1.49 -0.39
N PHE A 66 3.42 1.66 -1.29
CA PHE A 66 3.69 0.71 -2.37
C PHE A 66 5.10 0.12 -2.22
N PRO A 67 5.24 -1.22 -2.31
CA PRO A 67 4.23 -2.19 -2.75
C PRO A 67 3.30 -2.75 -1.66
N GLY A 68 3.47 -2.35 -0.39
CA GLY A 68 2.86 -3.06 0.73
C GLY A 68 1.33 -2.95 0.84
N LEU A 69 0.67 -1.84 0.49
CA LEU A 69 -0.79 -1.73 0.59
C LEU A 69 -1.52 -2.63 -0.43
N PRO A 70 -1.15 -2.67 -1.73
CA PRO A 70 -1.72 -3.66 -2.64
C PRO A 70 -1.51 -5.10 -2.19
N LEU A 71 -0.32 -5.42 -1.70
CA LEU A 71 0.00 -6.75 -1.19
C LEU A 71 -0.79 -7.08 0.08
N ALA A 72 -0.98 -6.12 0.99
CA ALA A 72 -1.78 -6.29 2.19
C ALA A 72 -3.26 -6.51 1.89
N LEU A 73 -3.81 -5.86 0.86
CA LEU A 73 -5.16 -6.13 0.38
C LEU A 73 -5.28 -7.53 -0.21
N ALA A 74 -4.25 -8.00 -0.93
CA ALA A 74 -4.23 -9.33 -1.54
C ALA A 74 -3.95 -10.46 -0.53
N GLN A 75 -3.22 -10.18 0.55
CA GLN A 75 -2.72 -11.13 1.54
C GLN A 75 -3.09 -10.68 2.95
N ARG A 76 -4.40 -10.64 3.24
CA ARG A 76 -4.95 -10.12 4.51
C ARG A 76 -4.64 -11.00 5.73
N GLU A 77 -4.30 -12.26 5.51
CA GLU A 77 -3.91 -13.22 6.57
C GLU A 77 -2.47 -13.02 7.07
N MET A 78 -1.69 -12.19 6.38
CA MET A 78 -0.34 -11.80 6.82
C MET A 78 -0.41 -10.63 7.81
N LYS A 79 0.60 -10.53 8.67
CA LYS A 79 0.77 -9.40 9.60
C LYS A 79 1.68 -8.36 8.94
N TRP A 80 1.11 -7.25 8.51
CA TRP A 80 1.84 -6.21 7.76
C TRP A 80 2.36 -5.09 8.65
N SER A 81 3.61 -4.72 8.43
CA SER A 81 4.22 -3.51 8.97
C SER A 81 4.70 -2.60 7.85
N PHE A 82 4.66 -1.29 8.08
CA PHE A 82 5.13 -0.28 7.15
C PHE A 82 6.11 0.63 7.87
N LEU A 83 7.28 0.82 7.28
CA LEU A 83 8.31 1.75 7.76
C LEU A 83 8.52 2.84 6.72
N GLU A 84 8.15 4.07 7.07
CA GLU A 84 8.27 5.22 6.16
C GLU A 84 8.79 6.45 6.89
N ALA A 85 9.86 7.05 6.37
CA ALA A 85 10.52 8.19 6.98
C ALA A 85 9.68 9.48 6.88
N THR A 86 8.90 9.63 5.80
CA THR A 86 8.12 10.83 5.52
C THR A 86 6.77 10.78 6.25
N ARG A 87 6.57 11.65 7.25
CA ARG A 87 5.36 11.67 8.09
C ARG A 87 4.05 11.68 7.29
N LYS A 88 3.87 12.62 6.36
CA LYS A 88 2.65 12.69 5.52
C LYS A 88 2.35 11.41 4.73
N LYS A 89 3.38 10.65 4.35
CA LYS A 89 3.21 9.37 3.64
C LYS A 89 2.86 8.25 4.62
N CYS A 90 3.51 8.21 5.78
CA CYS A 90 3.15 7.30 6.87
C CYS A 90 1.70 7.53 7.37
N ASP A 91 1.27 8.79 7.45
CA ASP A 91 -0.10 9.16 7.82
C ASP A 91 -1.09 8.70 6.75
N PHE A 92 -0.77 8.89 5.45
CA PHE A 92 -1.57 8.33 4.35
C PHE A 92 -1.72 6.81 4.45
N ILE A 93 -0.64 6.08 4.73
CA ILE A 93 -0.69 4.62 4.91
C ILE A 93 -1.62 4.28 6.07
N ARG A 94 -1.45 4.92 7.23
CA ARG A 94 -2.27 4.66 8.43
C ARG A 94 -3.76 4.88 8.17
N GLU A 95 -4.12 6.00 7.56
CA GLU A 95 -5.52 6.32 7.22
C GLU A 95 -6.10 5.35 6.19
N THR A 96 -5.29 4.96 5.21
CA THR A 96 -5.73 4.05 4.14
C THR A 96 -5.87 2.61 4.65
N SER A 97 -4.96 2.14 5.50
CA SER A 97 -5.09 0.85 6.19
C SER A 97 -6.35 0.81 7.05
N ALA A 98 -6.62 1.87 7.82
CA ALA A 98 -7.85 1.97 8.61
C ALA A 98 -9.11 1.93 7.73
N PHE A 99 -9.13 2.67 6.62
CA PHE A 99 -10.24 2.69 5.65
C PHE A 99 -10.57 1.29 5.11
N PHE A 100 -9.55 0.49 4.78
CA PHE A 100 -9.76 -0.87 4.29
C PHE A 100 -9.96 -1.92 5.39
N GLY A 101 -9.88 -1.53 6.67
CA GLY A 101 -9.91 -2.47 7.79
C GLY A 101 -8.72 -3.43 7.78
N LEU A 102 -7.53 -2.94 7.44
CA LEU A 102 -6.28 -3.68 7.52
C LEU A 102 -5.64 -3.46 8.89
N GLU A 103 -5.35 -4.55 9.59
CA GLU A 103 -4.57 -4.51 10.82
C GLU A 103 -3.08 -4.39 10.46
N THR A 104 -2.51 -3.20 10.68
CA THR A 104 -1.15 -2.87 10.23
C THR A 104 -0.38 -2.12 11.31
N LYS A 105 0.93 -2.38 11.39
CA LYS A 105 1.84 -1.60 12.24
C LYS A 105 2.55 -0.53 11.40
N ASN A 106 2.27 0.74 11.66
CA ASN A 106 2.81 1.86 10.89
C ASN A 106 3.86 2.63 11.69
N LEU A 107 5.11 2.62 11.22
CA LEU A 107 6.28 3.20 11.87
C LEU A 107 6.78 4.40 11.05
N ASN A 108 6.83 5.59 11.68
CA ASN A 108 7.47 6.76 11.09
C ASN A 108 8.92 6.87 11.56
N ALA A 109 9.83 6.20 10.84
CA ALA A 109 11.27 6.18 11.15
C ALA A 109 12.09 5.90 9.88
N ARG A 110 13.41 6.03 9.98
CA ARG A 110 14.36 5.61 8.94
C ARG A 110 14.91 4.22 9.28
N ALA A 111 15.24 3.44 8.25
CA ALA A 111 16.09 2.27 8.41
C ALA A 111 17.54 2.77 8.38
N GLU A 112 18.20 2.77 9.53
CA GLU A 112 19.60 3.18 9.74
C GLU A 112 20.38 2.04 10.41
#